data_AF-A0AAD7HZA2-F1
#
_entry.id   AF-A0AAD7HZA2-F1
#
_cell.length_a   1.000
_cell.length_b   1.000
_cell.length_c   1.000
_cell.angle_alpha   90.00
_cell.angle_beta   90.00
_cell.angle_gamma   90.00
#
_symmetry.space_group_name_H-M   'P 1'
#
loop_
_entity.id
_entity.type
_entity.pdbx_description
1 polymer ?
#
loop_
_entity_poly.entity_id
_entity_poly.type
_entity_poly.pdbx_seq_one_letter_code
_entity_poly.pdbx_strand_id
1 'polypeptide(L)'
;MPKFRRGYLWSSSTQNNISPAALYTESAPPLPSPPAHLINDPVMQASLRAMKDHIKVETPFNVDRFENLLVDHPNQPFVHSVMTGLREGFWPFHAGEYKDELQVKGENFATDPADLAAIRAYRDKEISVAHWSGPLPDTELLPGMRKSPMFVVWQKEKPRVITDHKSSGLNDGIPKAEGHVRYDDMHDFGQAL
;
A
#
# COMPACT_ATOMS: atom_id res chain seq x y z
N MET A 1 -24.11 13.20 30.59
CA MET A 1 -24.34 13.64 29.20
C MET A 1 -25.13 12.57 28.43
N PRO A 2 -25.90 12.87 27.36
CA PRO A 2 -26.51 11.83 26.51
C PRO A 2 -25.44 11.00 25.79
N LYS A 3 -25.63 9.67 25.68
CA LYS A 3 -24.63 8.76 25.08
C LYS A 3 -24.17 9.21 23.68
N PHE A 4 -25.09 9.67 22.84
CA PHE A 4 -24.83 10.08 21.45
C PHE A 4 -24.01 11.38 21.29
N ARG A 5 -23.59 12.03 22.39
CA ARG A 5 -22.74 13.24 22.36
C ARG A 5 -21.39 13.05 23.06
N ARG A 6 -21.09 11.87 23.60
CA ARG A 6 -19.78 11.55 24.19
C ARG A 6 -18.73 11.46 23.09
N GLY A 7 -17.56 12.08 23.28
CA GLY A 7 -16.58 12.24 22.20
C GLY A 7 -16.97 13.28 21.14
N TYR A 8 -18.11 13.98 21.29
CA TYR A 8 -18.53 15.09 20.41
C TYR A 8 -18.59 16.42 21.18
N LEU A 9 -17.66 16.60 22.12
CA LEU A 9 -17.44 17.83 22.88
C LEU A 9 -16.00 18.27 22.72
N TRP A 10 -15.80 19.45 22.15
CA TRP A 10 -14.49 20.11 22.08
C TRP A 10 -14.56 21.37 22.94
N SER A 11 -13.68 21.46 23.94
CA SER A 11 -13.51 22.68 24.73
C SER A 11 -12.29 23.46 24.25
N SER A 12 -12.43 24.78 24.19
CA SER A 12 -11.32 25.73 24.02
C SER A 12 -10.29 25.67 25.16
N SER A 13 -10.60 25.00 26.27
CA SER A 13 -9.70 24.75 27.39
C SER A 13 -8.88 23.45 27.29
N THR A 14 -9.09 22.61 26.26
CA THR A 14 -8.35 21.35 26.09
C THR A 14 -7.10 21.59 25.25
N GLN A 15 -5.91 21.38 25.82
CA GLN A 15 -4.65 21.71 25.15
C GLN A 15 -4.17 20.66 24.14
N ASN A 16 -4.47 19.38 24.36
CA ASN A 16 -4.07 18.29 23.45
C ASN A 16 -5.01 18.20 22.25
N ASN A 17 -4.79 19.07 21.27
CA ASN A 17 -5.40 19.00 19.93
C ASN A 17 -4.52 18.20 18.95
N ILE A 18 -3.55 17.43 19.46
CA ILE A 18 -2.63 16.62 18.65
C ILE A 18 -3.28 15.25 18.42
N SER A 19 -3.29 14.80 17.17
CA SER A 19 -3.73 13.47 16.74
C SER A 19 -3.03 12.37 17.57
N PRO A 20 -3.76 11.43 18.19
CA PRO A 20 -3.16 10.23 18.79
C PRO A 20 -2.26 9.42 17.86
N ALA A 21 -2.52 9.40 16.55
CA ALA A 21 -1.66 8.78 15.54
C ALA A 21 -0.37 9.59 15.30
N ALA A 22 -0.44 10.92 15.34
CA ALA A 22 0.76 11.78 15.33
C ALA A 22 1.59 11.63 16.62
N LEU A 23 0.94 11.54 17.79
CA LEU A 23 1.63 11.20 19.05
C LEU A 23 2.22 9.78 19.00
N TYR A 24 1.58 8.85 18.28
CA TYR A 24 2.12 7.50 18.11
C TYR A 24 3.40 7.48 17.26
N THR A 25 3.59 8.36 16.27
CA THR A 25 4.85 8.37 15.49
C THR A 25 6.08 8.67 16.35
N GLU A 26 5.92 9.40 17.47
CA GLU A 26 6.99 9.66 18.44
C GLU A 26 7.49 8.38 19.15
N SER A 27 6.75 7.27 19.08
CA SER A 27 7.07 6.01 19.78
C SER A 27 6.90 4.74 18.93
N ALA A 28 6.37 4.85 17.71
CA ALA A 28 6.15 3.74 16.80
C ALA A 28 7.45 3.00 16.45
N PRO A 29 7.44 1.65 16.34
CA PRO A 29 8.56 0.92 15.80
C PRO A 29 8.77 1.28 14.32
N PRO A 30 10.01 1.25 13.80
CA PRO A 30 10.25 1.38 12.36
C PRO A 30 9.39 0.42 11.53
N LEU A 31 8.93 0.90 10.38
CA LEU A 31 8.20 0.08 9.41
C LEU A 31 9.09 -1.09 8.93
N PRO A 32 8.49 -2.25 8.60
CA PRO A 32 9.26 -3.42 8.23
C PRO A 32 10.01 -3.21 6.90
N SER A 33 11.26 -3.66 6.86
CA SER A 33 11.99 -3.90 5.62
C SER A 33 11.68 -5.31 5.09
N PRO A 34 11.95 -5.61 3.80
CA PRO A 34 11.91 -6.98 3.30
C PRO A 34 12.86 -7.90 4.10
N PRO A 35 12.48 -9.16 4.38
CA PRO A 35 13.34 -10.12 5.06
C PRO A 35 14.73 -10.27 4.42
N ALA A 36 15.76 -10.39 5.25
CA ALA A 36 17.15 -10.41 4.80
C ALA A 36 17.48 -11.56 3.82
N HIS A 37 16.76 -12.68 3.87
CA HIS A 37 16.94 -13.77 2.90
C HIS A 37 16.47 -13.38 1.49
N LEU A 38 15.43 -12.53 1.36
CA LEU A 38 14.98 -12.01 0.06
C LEU A 38 15.91 -10.90 -0.46
N ILE A 39 16.39 -10.01 0.42
CA ILE A 39 17.31 -8.94 0.03
C ILE A 39 18.61 -9.54 -0.54
N ASN A 40 19.09 -10.63 0.04
CA ASN A 40 20.30 -11.32 -0.39
C ASN A 40 20.05 -12.46 -1.41
N ASP A 41 18.82 -12.65 -1.88
CA ASP A 41 18.49 -13.67 -2.88
C ASP A 41 19.02 -13.24 -4.27
N PRO A 42 19.95 -14.00 -4.89
CA PRO A 42 20.57 -13.60 -6.14
C PRO A 42 19.62 -13.66 -7.35
N VAL A 43 18.54 -14.44 -7.26
CA VAL A 43 17.50 -14.56 -8.30
C VAL A 43 16.56 -13.36 -8.20
N MET A 44 16.08 -13.02 -7.00
CA MET A 44 15.28 -11.80 -6.77
C MET A 44 16.06 -10.54 -7.18
N GLN A 45 17.34 -10.47 -6.82
CA GLN A 45 18.25 -9.39 -7.24
C GLN A 45 18.51 -9.39 -8.76
N ALA A 46 18.39 -10.51 -9.46
CA ALA A 46 18.40 -10.52 -10.93
C ALA A 46 17.09 -9.95 -11.50
N SER A 47 15.93 -10.39 -11.00
CA SER A 47 14.60 -9.86 -11.40
C SER A 47 14.51 -8.34 -11.22
N LEU A 48 14.92 -7.82 -10.05
CA LEU A 48 14.90 -6.39 -9.75
C LEU A 48 15.81 -5.59 -10.69
N ARG A 49 17.04 -6.06 -10.94
CA ARG A 49 17.97 -5.38 -11.87
C ARG A 49 17.49 -5.41 -13.32
N ALA A 50 16.77 -6.44 -13.75
CA ALA A 50 16.16 -6.51 -15.08
C ALA A 50 14.95 -5.58 -15.23
N MET A 51 14.13 -5.44 -14.17
CA MET A 51 12.91 -4.63 -14.20
C MET A 51 13.08 -3.18 -13.71
N LYS A 52 14.28 -2.76 -13.31
CA LYS A 52 14.56 -1.44 -12.71
C LYS A 52 14.08 -0.22 -13.50
N ASP A 53 14.06 -0.33 -14.83
CA ASP A 53 13.64 0.75 -15.74
C ASP A 53 12.16 0.63 -16.16
N HIS A 54 11.48 -0.45 -15.73
CA HIS A 54 10.09 -0.80 -16.07
C HIS A 54 9.13 -0.72 -14.88
N ILE A 55 9.61 -0.89 -13.64
CA ILE A 55 8.84 -0.75 -12.41
C ILE A 55 9.24 0.56 -11.75
N LYS A 56 8.26 1.44 -11.51
CA LYS A 56 8.47 2.70 -10.81
C LYS A 56 7.80 2.72 -9.44
N VAL A 57 8.48 3.36 -8.48
CA VAL A 57 7.89 3.87 -7.25
C VAL A 57 7.92 5.39 -7.34
N GLU A 58 6.76 6.02 -7.55
CA GLU A 58 6.61 7.48 -7.59
C GLU A 58 5.68 7.93 -6.46
N THR A 59 6.19 8.81 -5.59
CA THR A 59 5.40 9.49 -4.55
C THR A 59 4.99 10.87 -5.06
N PRO A 60 3.71 11.30 -4.95
CA PRO A 60 3.20 12.53 -5.58
C PRO A 60 3.63 13.84 -4.89
N PHE A 61 4.65 13.79 -4.03
CA PHE A 61 5.24 14.94 -3.36
C PHE A 61 6.76 14.75 -3.20
N ASN A 62 7.49 15.85 -2.99
CA ASN A 62 8.94 15.81 -2.81
C ASN A 62 9.30 15.19 -1.45
N VAL A 63 9.78 13.94 -1.47
CA VAL A 63 10.14 13.17 -0.27
C VAL A 63 11.30 13.80 0.48
N ASP A 64 12.34 14.27 -0.22
CA ASP A 64 13.52 14.88 0.42
C ASP A 64 13.13 16.13 1.21
N ARG A 65 12.22 16.96 0.68
CA ARG A 65 11.66 18.11 1.41
C ARG A 65 10.82 17.68 2.61
N PHE A 66 10.12 16.55 2.53
CA PHE A 66 9.35 16.02 3.66
C PHE A 66 10.27 15.48 4.76
N GLU A 67 11.33 14.75 4.40
CA GLU A 67 12.39 14.30 5.31
C GLU A 67 13.07 15.48 6.03
N ASN A 68 13.40 16.55 5.29
CA ASN A 68 13.96 17.78 5.88
C ASN A 68 12.99 18.51 6.83
N LEU A 69 11.67 18.36 6.67
CA LEU A 69 10.67 18.89 7.60
C LEU A 69 10.51 18.01 8.87
N LEU A 70 11.11 16.83 8.89
CA LEU A 70 11.06 15.85 9.98
C LEU A 70 12.41 15.69 10.70
N VAL A 71 13.40 16.55 10.43
CA VAL A 71 14.76 16.47 11.01
C VAL A 71 14.77 16.54 12.54
N ASP A 72 13.85 17.31 13.13
CA ASP A 72 13.70 17.47 14.59
C ASP A 72 12.68 16.47 15.22
N HIS A 73 12.12 15.53 14.45
CA HIS A 73 11.17 14.54 14.96
C HIS A 73 11.86 13.59 15.97
N PRO A 74 11.28 13.33 17.15
CA PRO A 74 11.97 12.60 18.24
C PRO A 74 12.30 11.15 17.88
N ASN A 75 11.54 10.54 16.97
CA ASN A 75 11.74 9.18 16.50
C ASN A 75 12.27 9.16 15.05
N GLN A 76 13.56 9.43 14.91
CA GLN A 76 14.26 9.34 13.61
C GLN A 76 14.28 7.93 12.99
N PRO A 77 14.41 6.82 13.76
CA PRO A 77 14.32 5.47 13.19
C PRO A 77 12.99 5.19 12.46
N PHE A 78 11.86 5.66 13.01
CA PHE A 78 10.57 5.58 12.33
C PHE A 78 10.55 6.45 11.07
N VAL A 79 10.93 7.73 11.17
CA VAL A 79 10.98 8.65 10.01
C VAL A 79 11.78 8.05 8.86
N HIS A 80 12.99 7.56 9.13
CA HIS A 80 13.84 6.94 8.10
C HIS A 80 13.13 5.76 7.41
N SER A 81 12.49 4.86 8.17
CA SER A 81 11.74 3.74 7.57
C SER A 81 10.55 4.18 6.70
N VAL A 82 9.88 5.28 7.06
CA VAL A 82 8.82 5.88 6.22
C VAL A 82 9.41 6.50 4.96
N MET A 83 10.54 7.23 5.06
CA MET A 83 11.17 7.85 3.90
C MET A 83 11.74 6.83 2.90
N THR A 84 12.28 5.72 3.39
CA THR A 84 12.62 4.55 2.55
C THR A 84 11.38 4.00 1.86
N GLY A 85 10.29 3.77 2.60
CA GLY A 85 9.01 3.30 2.02
C GLY A 85 8.41 4.24 0.95
N LEU A 86 8.61 5.55 1.07
CA LEU A 86 8.18 6.56 0.08
C LEU A 86 9.08 6.63 -1.17
N ARG A 87 10.31 6.09 -1.12
CA ARG A 87 11.28 6.07 -2.22
C ARG A 87 11.36 4.70 -2.91
N GLU A 88 11.23 3.62 -2.15
CA GLU A 88 11.50 2.23 -2.59
C GLU A 88 10.28 1.31 -2.49
N GLY A 89 9.21 1.76 -1.81
CA GLY A 89 7.97 1.02 -1.60
C GLY A 89 7.87 0.40 -0.20
N PHE A 90 6.65 0.32 0.34
CA PHE A 90 6.38 -0.24 1.66
C PHE A 90 6.32 -1.77 1.63
N TRP A 91 7.03 -2.46 2.53
CA TRP A 91 6.93 -3.91 2.67
C TRP A 91 5.65 -4.30 3.44
N PRO A 92 4.80 -5.21 2.92
CA PRO A 92 3.49 -5.50 3.50
C PRO A 92 3.56 -6.53 4.64
N PHE A 93 4.53 -6.42 5.55
CA PHE A 93 4.74 -7.34 6.69
C PHE A 93 4.86 -8.83 6.33
N HIS A 94 5.11 -9.15 5.05
CA HIS A 94 5.11 -10.52 4.54
C HIS A 94 6.38 -11.28 4.98
N ALA A 95 6.24 -12.49 5.52
CA ALA A 95 7.36 -13.30 6.02
C ALA A 95 8.36 -13.75 4.92
N GLY A 96 8.00 -13.61 3.65
CA GLY A 96 8.88 -13.90 2.53
C GLY A 96 8.90 -15.36 2.08
N GLU A 97 7.89 -16.16 2.43
CA GLU A 97 7.71 -17.52 1.92
C GLU A 97 7.14 -17.52 0.49
N TYR A 98 7.97 -17.14 -0.48
CA TYR A 98 7.68 -17.32 -1.91
C TYR A 98 7.88 -18.80 -2.31
N LYS A 99 7.02 -19.69 -1.79
CA LYS A 99 6.94 -21.08 -2.25
C LYS A 99 6.44 -21.10 -3.69
N ASP A 100 7.21 -21.69 -4.60
CA ASP A 100 6.86 -21.78 -6.03
C ASP A 100 5.52 -22.47 -6.26
N GLU A 101 5.13 -23.40 -5.38
CA GLU A 101 3.82 -24.08 -5.36
C GLU A 101 2.61 -23.11 -5.27
N LEU A 102 2.82 -21.84 -4.96
CA LEU A 102 1.82 -20.76 -5.04
C LEU A 102 1.68 -20.18 -6.46
N GLN A 103 1.96 -20.97 -7.51
CA GLN A 103 1.69 -20.57 -8.89
C GLN A 103 0.19 -20.25 -9.08
N VAL A 104 -0.08 -19.00 -9.47
CA VAL A 104 -1.33 -18.53 -10.12
C VAL A 104 -2.60 -19.22 -9.59
N LYS A 105 -3.09 -18.77 -8.42
CA LYS A 105 -4.32 -19.24 -7.75
C LYS A 105 -5.64 -18.96 -8.51
N GLY A 106 -5.56 -18.55 -9.77
CA GLY A 106 -6.67 -18.36 -10.70
C GLY A 106 -6.18 -17.81 -12.03
N GLU A 107 -6.75 -18.30 -13.13
CA GLU A 107 -6.67 -17.61 -14.42
C GLU A 107 -7.32 -16.22 -14.32
N ASN A 108 -7.09 -15.35 -15.31
CA ASN A 108 -7.91 -14.14 -15.42
C ASN A 108 -9.38 -14.54 -15.60
N PHE A 109 -10.29 -13.83 -14.94
CA PHE A 109 -11.73 -14.07 -15.08
C PHE A 109 -12.16 -14.03 -16.56
N ALA A 110 -13.09 -14.90 -16.95
CA ALA A 110 -13.65 -14.88 -18.30
C ALA A 110 -14.27 -13.49 -18.57
N THR A 111 -13.64 -12.73 -19.47
CA THR A 111 -13.88 -11.30 -19.67
C THR A 111 -14.56 -11.08 -21.03
N ASP A 112 -15.71 -10.41 -21.06
CA ASP A 112 -16.39 -10.09 -22.32
C ASP A 112 -15.76 -8.89 -23.06
N PRO A 113 -16.16 -8.57 -24.31
CA PRO A 113 -15.58 -7.45 -25.05
C PRO A 113 -15.78 -6.06 -24.42
N ALA A 114 -16.85 -5.85 -23.66
CA ALA A 114 -17.13 -4.58 -22.96
C ALA A 114 -16.30 -4.48 -21.68
N ASP A 115 -16.16 -5.57 -20.93
CA ASP A 115 -15.27 -5.66 -19.77
C ASP A 115 -13.80 -5.46 -20.19
N LEU A 116 -13.35 -6.09 -21.28
CA LEU A 116 -12.01 -5.90 -21.84
C LEU A 116 -11.78 -4.44 -22.25
N ALA A 117 -12.78 -3.78 -22.83
CA ALA A 117 -12.70 -2.36 -23.17
C ALA A 117 -12.62 -1.48 -21.90
N ALA A 118 -13.39 -1.79 -20.86
CA ALA A 118 -13.37 -1.07 -19.59
C ALA A 118 -12.02 -1.22 -18.85
N ILE A 119 -11.46 -2.44 -18.80
CA ILE A 119 -10.13 -2.69 -18.20
C ILE A 119 -9.03 -1.95 -18.96
N ARG A 120 -9.08 -1.92 -20.31
CA ARG A 120 -8.12 -1.16 -21.13
C ARG A 120 -8.24 0.35 -20.91
N ALA A 121 -9.46 0.90 -20.92
CA ALA A 121 -9.69 2.32 -20.65
C ALA A 121 -9.25 2.74 -19.23
N TYR A 122 -9.42 1.85 -18.24
CA TYR A 122 -8.92 2.06 -16.88
C TYR A 122 -7.39 2.05 -16.84
N ARG A 123 -6.73 1.03 -17.40
CA ARG A 123 -5.26 0.97 -17.55
C ARG A 123 -4.71 2.24 -18.19
N ASP A 124 -5.29 2.66 -19.32
CA ASP A 124 -4.79 3.81 -20.09
C ASP A 124 -4.94 5.12 -19.30
N LYS A 125 -6.01 5.24 -18.50
CA LYS A 125 -6.17 6.33 -17.54
C LYS A 125 -5.11 6.29 -16.44
N GLU A 126 -4.91 5.17 -15.75
CA GLU A 126 -3.96 5.09 -14.62
C GLU A 126 -2.49 5.25 -15.07
N ILE A 127 -2.14 4.84 -16.30
CA ILE A 127 -0.86 5.15 -16.93
C ILE A 127 -0.75 6.66 -17.26
N SER A 128 -1.82 7.29 -17.77
CA SER A 128 -1.79 8.72 -18.13
C SER A 128 -1.58 9.67 -16.95
N VAL A 129 -1.82 9.20 -15.71
CA VAL A 129 -1.56 9.94 -14.45
C VAL A 129 -0.39 9.36 -13.65
N ALA A 130 0.44 8.50 -14.26
CA ALA A 130 1.60 7.84 -13.67
C ALA A 130 1.34 6.98 -12.41
N HIS A 131 0.08 6.69 -12.06
CA HIS A 131 -0.25 5.73 -11.00
C HIS A 131 0.22 4.32 -11.35
N TRP A 132 0.20 3.97 -12.64
CA TRP A 132 0.67 2.69 -13.16
C TRP A 132 1.92 2.90 -14.03
N SER A 133 2.88 1.99 -13.89
CA SER A 133 4.03 1.91 -14.80
C SER A 133 3.60 1.49 -16.22
N GLY A 134 4.48 1.68 -17.19
CA GLY A 134 4.28 1.22 -18.57
C GLY A 134 4.23 -0.31 -18.69
N PRO A 135 4.00 -0.85 -19.91
CA PRO A 135 4.09 -2.29 -20.14
C PRO A 135 5.49 -2.83 -19.81
N LEU A 136 5.52 -4.05 -19.25
CA LEU A 136 6.73 -4.84 -19.07
C LEU A 136 7.33 -5.20 -20.45
N PRO A 137 8.65 -5.48 -20.53
CA PRO A 137 9.30 -5.79 -21.81
C PRO A 137 8.92 -7.19 -22.34
N ASP A 138 8.46 -8.08 -21.45
CA ASP A 138 7.93 -9.41 -21.79
C ASP A 138 6.58 -9.64 -21.09
N THR A 139 5.83 -10.62 -21.58
CA THR A 139 4.62 -11.19 -20.99
C THR A 139 4.89 -12.30 -19.97
N GLU A 140 6.07 -12.94 -20.02
CA GLU A 140 6.54 -13.85 -18.98
C GLU A 140 6.98 -13.06 -17.73
N LEU A 141 6.71 -13.62 -16.55
CA LEU A 141 7.06 -13.00 -15.27
C LEU A 141 8.39 -13.54 -14.78
N LEU A 142 9.30 -12.65 -14.38
CA LEU A 142 10.53 -13.03 -13.70
C LEU A 142 10.24 -13.53 -12.27
N PRO A 143 11.11 -14.36 -11.67
CA PRO A 143 10.93 -14.85 -10.30
C PRO A 143 10.65 -13.74 -9.30
N GLY A 144 9.69 -13.99 -8.39
CA GLY A 144 9.18 -13.03 -7.41
C GLY A 144 8.02 -12.14 -7.90
N MET A 145 7.87 -11.93 -9.21
CA MET A 145 6.74 -11.16 -9.76
C MET A 145 5.44 -11.98 -9.70
N ARG A 146 4.29 -11.30 -9.51
CA ARG A 146 2.97 -11.95 -9.46
C ARG A 146 1.95 -11.21 -10.33
N LYS A 147 1.04 -11.96 -10.97
CA LYS A 147 -0.19 -11.46 -11.59
C LYS A 147 -1.31 -11.45 -10.54
N SER A 148 -2.09 -10.37 -10.50
CA SER A 148 -3.37 -10.33 -9.79
C SER A 148 -4.49 -10.35 -10.82
N PRO A 149 -5.47 -11.27 -10.75
CA PRO A 149 -6.60 -11.28 -11.67
C PRO A 149 -7.41 -9.97 -11.58
N MET A 150 -8.03 -9.58 -12.70
CA MET A 150 -8.88 -8.39 -12.78
C MET A 150 -10.26 -8.75 -13.33
N PHE A 151 -11.29 -8.06 -12.84
CA PHE A 151 -12.68 -8.20 -13.33
C PHE A 151 -13.42 -6.86 -13.26
N VAL A 152 -14.63 -6.82 -13.81
CA VAL A 152 -15.49 -5.63 -13.85
C VAL A 152 -16.80 -5.90 -13.11
N VAL A 153 -17.30 -4.89 -12.39
CA VAL A 153 -18.66 -4.86 -11.85
C VAL A 153 -19.38 -3.64 -12.39
N TRP A 154 -20.44 -3.86 -13.16
CA TRP A 154 -21.26 -2.79 -13.73
C TRP A 154 -22.27 -2.27 -12.71
N GLN A 155 -22.33 -0.95 -12.54
CA GLN A 155 -23.32 -0.31 -11.68
C GLN A 155 -23.91 0.91 -12.40
N LYS A 156 -25.19 0.84 -12.79
CA LYS A 156 -25.88 1.88 -13.58
C LYS A 156 -25.07 2.26 -14.83
N GLU A 157 -24.78 1.25 -15.67
CA GLU A 157 -24.02 1.36 -16.93
C GLU A 157 -22.57 1.86 -16.80
N LYS A 158 -22.08 2.09 -15.57
CA LYS A 158 -20.68 2.48 -15.31
C LYS A 158 -19.88 1.25 -14.88
N PRO A 159 -18.75 0.93 -15.55
CA PRO A 159 -17.89 -0.15 -15.12
C PRO A 159 -17.10 0.28 -13.88
N ARG A 160 -16.95 -0.65 -12.94
CA ARG A 160 -15.96 -0.57 -11.85
C ARG A 160 -14.96 -1.69 -12.08
N VAL A 161 -13.70 -1.33 -12.32
CA VAL A 161 -12.61 -2.31 -12.48
C VAL A 161 -12.09 -2.67 -11.09
N ILE A 162 -11.91 -3.97 -10.81
CA ILE A 162 -11.42 -4.49 -9.52
C ILE A 162 -10.23 -5.42 -9.79
N THR A 163 -9.17 -5.24 -9.01
CA THR A 163 -8.04 -6.16 -8.90
C THR A 163 -8.30 -7.13 -7.74
N ASP A 164 -8.32 -8.43 -8.01
CA ASP A 164 -8.53 -9.44 -6.98
C ASP A 164 -7.22 -9.81 -6.26
N HIS A 165 -6.87 -8.99 -5.28
CA HIS A 165 -5.73 -9.27 -4.40
C HIS A 165 -5.91 -10.52 -3.53
N LYS A 166 -7.12 -11.10 -3.41
CA LYS A 166 -7.35 -12.36 -2.69
C LYS A 166 -6.94 -13.57 -3.53
N SER A 167 -7.40 -13.68 -4.78
CA SER A 167 -6.96 -14.78 -5.66
C SER A 167 -5.50 -14.65 -6.11
N SER A 168 -4.91 -13.46 -6.07
CA SER A 168 -3.46 -13.26 -6.31
C SER A 168 -2.54 -13.98 -5.30
N GLY A 169 -3.06 -14.32 -4.11
CA GLY A 169 -2.27 -14.84 -2.98
C GLY A 169 -1.34 -13.83 -2.31
N LEU A 170 -1.27 -12.57 -2.77
CA LEU A 170 -0.39 -11.52 -2.19
C LEU A 170 -0.62 -11.31 -0.69
N ASN A 171 -1.85 -11.47 -0.22
CA ASN A 171 -2.24 -11.25 1.16
C ASN A 171 -2.12 -12.50 2.06
N ASP A 172 -1.80 -13.68 1.50
CA ASP A 172 -1.87 -14.96 2.24
C ASP A 172 -0.81 -15.05 3.36
N GLY A 173 0.37 -14.48 3.15
CA GLY A 173 1.49 -14.47 4.12
C GLY A 173 1.60 -13.19 4.96
N ILE A 174 0.56 -12.35 4.98
CA ILE A 174 0.49 -11.14 5.83
C ILE A 174 -0.20 -11.52 7.15
N PRO A 175 0.41 -11.29 8.33
CA PRO A 175 -0.24 -11.60 9.60
C PRO A 175 -1.46 -10.70 9.81
N LYS A 176 -2.62 -11.29 10.16
CA LYS A 176 -3.90 -10.56 10.29
C LYS A 176 -3.86 -9.39 11.28
N ALA A 177 -2.98 -9.45 12.29
CA ALA A 177 -2.79 -8.36 13.25
C ALA A 177 -2.29 -7.07 12.58
N GLU A 178 -1.32 -7.18 11.66
CA GLU A 178 -0.74 -6.04 10.94
C GLU A 178 -1.71 -5.44 9.90
N GLY A 179 -2.76 -6.18 9.52
CA GLY A 179 -3.83 -5.70 8.64
C GLY A 179 -4.82 -4.73 9.29
N HIS A 180 -4.69 -4.43 10.59
CA HIS A 180 -5.62 -3.58 11.33
C HIS A 180 -5.02 -2.21 11.69
N VAL A 181 -5.25 -1.21 10.82
CA VAL A 181 -4.94 0.20 11.12
C VAL A 181 -6.10 0.87 11.85
N ARG A 182 -5.83 1.47 13.02
CA ARG A 182 -6.72 2.46 13.65
C ARG A 182 -6.34 3.84 13.13
N TYR A 183 -7.28 4.49 12.44
CA TYR A 183 -7.22 5.91 12.15
C TYR A 183 -7.78 6.72 13.32
N ASP A 184 -7.43 8.01 13.39
CA ASP A 184 -8.14 8.96 14.23
C ASP A 184 -9.56 9.20 13.70
N ASP A 185 -10.53 9.31 14.60
CA ASP A 185 -11.86 9.81 14.29
C ASP A 185 -12.25 11.01 15.17
N MET A 186 -13.46 11.54 14.99
CA MET A 186 -13.94 12.71 15.75
C MET A 186 -13.94 12.50 17.27
N HIS A 187 -14.12 11.26 17.75
CA HIS A 187 -14.12 10.95 19.18
C HIS A 187 -12.72 11.07 19.81
N ASP A 188 -11.65 10.81 19.03
CA ASP A 188 -10.26 10.87 19.50
C ASP A 188 -9.81 12.29 19.88
N PHE A 189 -10.39 13.30 19.24
CA PHE A 189 -10.19 14.72 19.58
C PHE A 189 -11.22 15.24 20.61
N GLY A 190 -12.25 14.46 20.93
CA GLY A 190 -13.38 14.86 21.74
C GLY A 190 -13.29 14.44 23.22
N GLN A 191 -13.92 15.21 24.10
CA GLN A 191 -13.95 14.90 25.53
C GLN A 191 -14.85 13.70 25.85
N ALA A 192 -14.31 12.76 26.63
CA ALA A 192 -15.04 11.65 27.24
C ALA A 192 -15.65 12.07 28.59
N LEU A 193 -17.00 12.08 28.68
CA LEU A 193 -17.81 12.37 29.89
C LEU A 193 -19.05 11.44 30.00
#